data_AF-B3QZF9-F1
#
_entry.id   AF-B3QZF9-F1
#
_cell.length_a   1.000
_cell.length_b   1.000
_cell.length_c   1.000
_cell.angle_alpha   90.00
_cell.angle_beta   90.00
_cell.angle_gamma   90.00
#
_symmetry.space_group_name_H-M   'P 1'
#
loop_
_entity.id
_entity.type
_entity.pdbx_description
1 polymer ?
#
loop_
_entity_poly.entity_id
_entity_poly.type
_entity_poly.pdbx_seq_one_letter_code
_entity_poly.pdbx_strand_id
1 'polypeptide(L)'
;MKKKFIIKKDIDISNILKLKKSIGNPFFVLYYSKNKNQTHFKFALSIGKKYGKAYERNLIKRRLRMIIHEFHILIDFKISFVLVIKPKAKNLTFQQIKEDFFILLKKSNLII
;
A
#
# COMPACT_ATOMS: atom_id res chain seq x y z
N MET A 1 6.41 6.78 11.54
CA MET A 1 5.60 5.54 11.46
C MET A 1 6.35 4.39 12.10
N LYS A 2 5.71 3.58 12.95
CA LYS A 2 6.40 2.51 13.73
C LYS A 2 6.82 1.35 12.83
N LYS A 3 8.01 0.78 13.05
CA LYS A 3 8.59 -0.32 12.24
C LYS A 3 7.71 -1.59 12.23
N LYS A 4 6.85 -1.78 13.23
CA LYS A 4 5.98 -2.96 13.40
C LYS A 4 4.95 -3.16 12.27
N PHE A 5 4.59 -2.09 11.57
CA PHE A 5 3.62 -2.14 10.46
C PHE A 5 4.27 -2.37 9.08
N ILE A 6 5.60 -2.49 9.00
CA ILE A 6 6.32 -2.59 7.71
C ILE A 6 6.77 -4.04 7.47
N ILE A 7 6.45 -4.57 6.29
CA ILE A 7 7.00 -5.84 5.80
C ILE A 7 8.40 -5.57 5.25
N LYS A 8 9.41 -6.27 5.79
CA LYS A 8 10.82 -6.10 5.39
C LYS A 8 11.35 -7.22 4.51
N LYS A 9 10.82 -8.44 4.65
CA LYS A 9 11.35 -9.60 3.92
C LYS A 9 10.77 -9.61 2.51
N ASP A 10 11.64 -9.69 1.52
CA ASP A 10 11.22 -9.79 0.11
C ASP A 10 10.42 -11.07 -0.17
N ILE A 11 10.71 -12.14 0.58
CA ILE A 11 9.94 -13.39 0.54
C ILE A 11 8.48 -13.14 0.92
N ASP A 12 8.23 -12.38 1.98
CA ASP A 12 6.87 -12.07 2.44
C ASP A 12 6.12 -11.22 1.41
N ILE A 13 6.80 -10.23 0.83
CA ILE A 13 6.24 -9.39 -0.25
C ILE A 13 5.89 -10.26 -1.46
N SER A 14 6.81 -11.14 -1.87
CA SER A 14 6.64 -12.03 -3.01
C SER A 14 5.49 -13.01 -2.80
N ASN A 15 5.35 -13.55 -1.58
CA ASN A 15 4.25 -14.43 -1.21
C ASN A 15 2.90 -13.72 -1.33
N ILE A 16 2.77 -12.47 -0.85
CA ILE A 16 1.53 -11.70 -0.98
C ILE A 16 1.20 -11.42 -2.45
N LEU A 17 2.19 -11.09 -3.27
CA LEU A 17 2.01 -10.87 -4.71
C LEU A 17 1.55 -12.15 -5.43
N LYS A 18 2.06 -13.33 -5.02
CA LYS A 18 1.69 -14.64 -5.59
C LYS A 18 0.25 -15.05 -5.31
N LEU A 19 -0.37 -14.56 -4.23
CA LEU A 19 -1.76 -14.90 -3.86
C LEU A 19 -2.81 -14.38 -4.86
N LYS A 20 -2.43 -13.49 -5.80
CA LYS A 20 -3.27 -12.89 -6.86
C LYS A 20 -4.56 -12.19 -6.41
N LYS A 21 -4.87 -12.15 -5.12
CA LYS A 21 -5.95 -11.32 -4.54
C LYS A 21 -5.52 -9.87 -4.58
N SER A 22 -6.07 -9.13 -5.53
CA SER A 22 -5.69 -7.75 -5.78
C SER A 22 -6.86 -6.90 -6.24
N ILE A 23 -6.80 -5.62 -5.90
CA ILE A 23 -7.76 -4.61 -6.35
C ILE A 23 -6.94 -3.44 -6.86
N GLY A 24 -7.32 -2.91 -8.01
CA GLY A 24 -6.55 -1.87 -8.68
C GLY A 24 -7.41 -0.67 -9.07
N ASN A 25 -6.73 0.46 -9.19
CA ASN A 25 -7.19 1.62 -9.93
C ASN A 25 -6.10 1.99 -10.98
N PRO A 26 -6.26 3.06 -11.77
CA PRO A 26 -5.25 3.47 -12.76
C PRO A 26 -3.87 3.82 -12.17
N PHE A 27 -3.79 4.09 -10.87
CA PHE A 27 -2.61 4.63 -10.18
C PHE A 27 -1.92 3.62 -9.24
N PHE A 28 -2.68 2.68 -8.69
CA PHE A 28 -2.26 1.77 -7.64
C PHE A 28 -2.86 0.38 -7.85
N VAL A 29 -2.17 -0.64 -7.34
CA VAL A 29 -2.70 -1.99 -7.15
C VAL A 29 -2.43 -2.42 -5.73
N LEU A 30 -3.48 -2.80 -5.01
CA LEU A 30 -3.42 -3.31 -3.65
C LEU A 30 -3.53 -4.83 -3.69
N TYR A 31 -2.44 -5.51 -3.37
CA TYR A 31 -2.44 -6.94 -3.09
C TYR A 31 -2.60 -7.14 -1.59
N TYR A 32 -3.40 -8.11 -1.16
CA TYR A 32 -3.63 -8.33 0.26
C TYR A 32 -3.77 -9.80 0.62
N SER A 33 -3.43 -10.11 1.86
CA SER A 33 -3.58 -11.41 2.49
C SER A 33 -4.14 -11.23 3.88
N LYS A 34 -5.08 -12.10 4.26
CA LYS A 34 -5.63 -12.14 5.62
C LYS A 34 -4.79 -13.11 6.44
N ASN A 35 -4.31 -12.66 7.59
CA ASN A 35 -3.55 -13.46 8.53
C ASN A 35 -4.18 -13.35 9.92
N LYS A 36 -4.87 -14.41 10.35
CA LYS A 36 -5.64 -14.42 11.59
C LYS A 36 -4.77 -14.26 12.84
N ASN A 37 -3.49 -14.64 12.76
CA ASN A 37 -2.56 -14.63 13.90
C ASN A 37 -1.79 -13.29 14.03
N GLN A 38 -2.23 -12.24 13.34
CA GLN A 38 -1.53 -10.96 13.31
C GLN A 38 -2.18 -9.94 14.25
N THR A 39 -1.36 -9.28 15.07
CA THR A 39 -1.81 -8.27 16.05
C THR A 39 -1.92 -6.87 15.47
N HIS A 40 -1.25 -6.61 14.35
CA HIS A 40 -1.21 -5.32 13.67
C HIS A 40 -1.17 -5.53 12.16
N PHE A 41 -1.79 -4.64 11.40
CA PHE A 41 -1.66 -4.69 9.96
C PHE A 41 -0.20 -4.53 9.54
N LYS A 42 0.19 -5.12 8.41
CA LYS A 42 1.52 -4.92 7.85
C LYS A 42 1.40 -4.50 6.39
N PHE A 43 2.31 -3.65 5.95
CA PHE A 43 2.35 -3.26 4.55
C PHE A 43 3.75 -3.15 3.96
N ALA A 44 3.80 -3.25 2.63
CA ALA A 44 4.93 -2.86 1.82
C ALA A 44 4.51 -1.90 0.70
N LEU A 45 5.44 -1.05 0.27
CA LEU A 45 5.28 -0.20 -0.91
C LEU A 45 6.21 -0.68 -2.01
N SER A 46 5.63 -1.16 -3.10
CA SER A 46 6.35 -1.59 -4.30
C SER A 46 6.28 -0.51 -5.37
N ILE A 47 7.43 -0.18 -5.96
CA ILE A 47 7.52 0.83 -7.02
C ILE A 47 8.53 0.38 -8.07
N GLY A 48 8.12 0.37 -9.34
CA GLY A 48 8.99 0.00 -10.44
C GLY A 48 9.99 1.12 -10.79
N LYS A 49 11.09 0.76 -11.47
CA LYS A 49 12.05 1.74 -12.02
C LYS A 49 11.39 2.69 -13.03
N LYS A 50 10.36 2.22 -13.74
CA LYS A 50 9.56 2.99 -14.72
C LYS A 50 8.81 4.19 -14.12
N TYR A 51 8.71 4.32 -12.80
CA TYR A 51 8.04 5.46 -12.17
C TYR A 51 8.81 6.77 -12.33
N GLY A 52 10.14 6.71 -12.31
CA GLY A 52 10.99 7.90 -12.36
C GLY A 52 12.24 7.80 -11.51
N LYS A 53 12.86 8.95 -11.25
CA LYS A 53 14.15 9.08 -10.53
C LYS A 53 13.99 8.71 -9.05
N ALA A 54 15.12 8.50 -8.37
CA ALA A 54 15.14 8.07 -6.96
C ALA A 54 14.37 9.04 -6.03
N TYR A 55 14.56 10.35 -6.19
CA TYR A 55 13.86 11.35 -5.38
C TYR A 55 12.34 11.35 -5.61
N GLU A 56 11.88 11.12 -6.85
CA GLU A 56 10.45 11.01 -7.18
C GLU A 56 9.82 9.78 -6.54
N ARG A 57 10.51 8.62 -6.63
CA ARG A 57 10.09 7.38 -5.97
C ARG A 57 10.04 7.52 -4.45
N ASN A 58 11.00 8.25 -3.87
CA ASN A 58 11.04 8.49 -2.43
C ASN A 58 9.94 9.46 -1.97
N LEU A 59 9.61 10.47 -2.78
CA LEU A 59 8.54 11.42 -2.51
C LEU A 59 7.19 10.71 -2.40
N ILE A 60 6.81 9.90 -3.40
CA ILE A 60 5.53 9.18 -3.37
C ILE A 60 5.47 8.16 -2.22
N LYS A 61 6.57 7.44 -1.95
CA LYS A 61 6.65 6.54 -0.80
C LYS A 61 6.46 7.27 0.52
N ARG A 62 7.01 8.50 0.65
CA ARG A 62 6.85 9.33 1.85
C ARG A 62 5.40 9.80 2.01
N ARG A 63 4.77 10.28 0.93
CA ARG A 63 3.35 10.68 0.92
C ARG A 63 2.44 9.53 1.31
N LEU A 64 2.60 8.36 0.68
CA LEU A 64 1.81 7.17 0.99
C LEU A 64 2.01 6.66 2.42
N ARG A 65 3.23 6.70 2.96
CA ARG A 65 3.45 6.35 4.37
C ARG A 65 2.70 7.26 5.34
N MET A 66 2.62 8.56 5.04
CA MET A 66 1.85 9.51 5.84
C MET A 66 0.36 9.18 5.74
N ILE A 67 -0.16 9.02 4.53
CA ILE A 67 -1.56 8.66 4.28
C ILE A 67 -1.93 7.36 4.99
N ILE A 68 -1.18 6.27 4.81
CA ILE A 68 -1.42 4.99 5.48
C ILE A 68 -1.39 5.15 7.01
N HIS A 69 -0.51 6.02 7.53
CA HIS A 69 -0.49 6.30 8.95
C HIS A 69 -1.75 7.04 9.43
N GLU A 70 -2.31 7.93 8.62
CA GLU A 70 -3.58 8.61 8.93
C GLU A 70 -4.73 7.60 9.00
N PHE A 71 -4.83 6.68 8.03
CA PHE A 71 -5.91 5.68 7.95
C PHE A 71 -5.69 4.43 8.82
N HIS A 72 -4.66 4.39 9.66
CA HIS A 72 -4.24 3.16 10.35
C HIS A 72 -5.29 2.56 11.30
N ILE A 73 -6.21 3.37 11.82
CA ILE A 73 -7.28 2.96 12.73
C ILE A 73 -8.43 2.29 11.96
N LEU A 74 -8.61 2.66 10.69
CA LEU A 74 -9.69 2.18 9.84
C LEU A 74 -9.36 0.83 9.18
N ILE A 75 -8.09 0.44 9.15
CA ILE A 75 -7.62 -0.78 8.47
C ILE A 75 -7.70 -1.98 9.43
N ASP A 76 -8.25 -3.10 8.96
CA ASP A 76 -8.28 -4.33 9.77
C ASP A 76 -6.86 -4.82 10.12
N PHE A 77 -6.63 -4.99 11.42
CA PHE A 77 -5.35 -5.38 12.01
C PHE A 77 -4.87 -6.76 11.54
N LYS A 78 -5.77 -7.61 11.03
CA LYS A 78 -5.47 -8.97 10.56
C LYS A 78 -5.04 -9.03 9.09
N ILE A 79 -4.69 -7.90 8.49
CA ILE A 79 -4.34 -7.81 7.07
C ILE A 79 -2.86 -7.51 6.87
N SER A 80 -2.26 -8.21 5.91
CA SER A 80 -0.99 -7.83 5.31
C SER A 80 -1.21 -7.44 3.85
N PHE A 81 -0.71 -6.28 3.42
CA PHE A 81 -0.90 -5.81 2.05
C PHE A 81 0.37 -5.27 1.38
N VAL A 82 0.41 -5.32 0.06
CA VAL A 82 1.46 -4.72 -0.76
C VAL A 82 0.80 -3.73 -1.70
N LEU A 83 1.14 -2.45 -1.58
CA LEU A 83 0.68 -1.42 -2.50
C LEU A 83 1.70 -1.23 -3.61
N VAL A 84 1.32 -1.59 -4.83
CA VAL A 84 2.11 -1.40 -6.05
C VAL A 84 1.73 -0.06 -6.67
N ILE A 85 2.73 0.80 -6.88
CA ILE A 85 2.57 2.16 -7.40
C ILE A 85 2.85 2.15 -8.91
N LYS A 86 1.87 2.57 -9.71
CA LYS A 86 1.98 2.67 -11.17
C LYS A 86 2.62 4.00 -11.58
N PRO A 87 3.32 4.07 -12.73
CA PRO A 87 3.91 5.32 -13.23
C PRO A 87 2.92 6.48 -13.38
N LYS A 88 1.64 6.18 -13.71
CA LYS A 88 0.58 7.19 -13.83
C LYS A 88 0.36 8.00 -12.54
N ALA A 89 0.70 7.46 -11.37
CA ALA A 89 0.55 8.15 -10.08
C ALA A 89 1.56 9.30 -9.88
N LYS A 90 2.49 9.52 -10.81
CA LYS A 90 3.51 10.58 -10.75
C LYS A 90 2.90 11.98 -10.75
N ASN A 91 1.81 12.18 -11.49
CA ASN A 91 1.20 13.50 -11.69
C ASN A 91 0.17 13.84 -10.60
N LEU A 92 -0.02 12.97 -9.62
CA LEU A 92 -1.02 13.17 -8.57
C LEU A 92 -0.51 14.11 -7.47
N THR A 93 -1.39 14.99 -7.02
CA THR A 93 -1.20 15.81 -5.82
C THR A 93 -1.32 14.93 -4.56
N PHE A 94 -0.87 15.45 -3.41
CA PHE A 94 -1.02 14.74 -2.14
C PHE A 94 -2.48 14.39 -1.84
N GLN A 95 -3.40 15.33 -2.09
CA GLN A 95 -4.82 15.15 -1.87
C GLN A 95 -5.42 14.08 -2.79
N GLN A 96 -5.05 14.09 -4.07
CA GLN A 96 -5.49 13.06 -5.02
C GLN A 96 -5.00 11.67 -4.63
N ILE A 97 -3.74 11.54 -4.21
CA ILE A 97 -3.19 10.26 -3.70
C ILE A 97 -4.01 9.75 -2.52
N LYS A 98 -4.40 10.65 -1.61
CA LYS A 98 -5.19 10.33 -0.41
C LYS A 98 -6.58 9.82 -0.80
N GLU A 99 -7.27 10.55 -1.67
CA GLU A 99 -8.61 10.19 -2.16
C GLU A 99 -8.60 8.86 -2.92
N ASP A 100 -7.66 8.69 -3.86
CA ASP A 100 -7.52 7.44 -4.61
C ASP A 100 -7.22 6.24 -3.70
N PHE A 101 -6.35 6.43 -2.71
CA PHE A 101 -6.03 5.38 -1.74
C PHE A 101 -7.25 5.01 -0.89
N PHE A 102 -8.03 6.00 -0.46
CA PHE A 102 -9.25 5.77 0.30
C PHE A 102 -10.32 5.02 -0.51
N ILE A 103 -10.53 5.39 -1.77
CA ILE A 103 -11.43 4.67 -2.69
C ILE A 103 -10.97 3.23 -2.86
N LEU A 104 -9.65 3.01 -3.00
CA LEU A 104 -9.08 1.68 -3.14
C LEU A 104 -9.31 0.82 -1.87
N LEU A 105 -9.13 1.41 -0.69
CA LEU A 105 -9.41 0.75 0.59
C LEU A 105 -10.88 0.35 0.71
N LYS A 106 -11.81 1.27 0.39
CA LYS A 106 -13.26 0.99 0.40
C LYS A 106 -13.61 -0.18 -0.51
N LYS A 107 -13.09 -0.20 -1.74
CA LYS A 107 -13.31 -1.30 -2.69
C LYS A 107 -12.77 -2.64 -2.22
N SER A 108 -11.78 -2.62 -1.33
CA SER A 108 -11.10 -3.81 -0.85
C SER A 108 -11.76 -4.55 0.30
N ASN A 109 -12.82 -3.98 0.90
CA ASN A 109 -13.47 -4.50 2.10
C ASN A 109 -12.42 -4.81 3.21
N LEU A 110 -11.36 -3.98 3.27
CA LEU A 110 -10.29 -4.06 4.26
C LEU A 110 -10.47 -3.00 5.36
N ILE A 111 -11.56 -2.24 5.29
CA ILE A 111 -11.98 -1.28 6.32
C ILE A 111 -12.86 -2.04 7.33
N ILE A 112 -12.64 -1.79 8.63
CA ILE A 112 -13.53 -2.26 9.72
C ILE A 112 -14.75 -1.34 9.82
#